data_AF-A0A4Y2TUI4-F1
#
_entry.id   AF-A0A4Y2TUI4-F1
#
_cell.length_a   1.000
_cell.length_b   1.000
_cell.length_c   1.000
_cell.angle_alpha   90.00
_cell.angle_beta   90.00
_cell.angle_gamma   90.00
#
_symmetry.space_group_name_H-M   'P 1'
#
loop_
_entity.id
_entity.type
_entity.pdbx_description
1 polymer ?
#
loop_
_entity_poly.entity_id
_entity_poly.type
_entity_poly.pdbx_seq_one_letter_code
_entity_poly.pdbx_strand_id
1 'polypeptide(L)'
;MKETVWGSLNGSKTEKGVGTAFCVGSGQNIVYKWLAKLQDYNTVFQAELLALKHATDHATSLPHQPITILVDNQASVQAAANPRSINTTAREICKSLITNKHIHISWIKARVGYDGNEETDGLAKEAAESDRNPLSVKAPISFLKSVFKKKMTEDW
;
A
#
# COMPACT_ATOMS: atom_id res chain seq x y z
N MET A 1 -4.41 -27.22 12.91
CA MET A 1 -3.24 -26.32 12.74
C MET A 1 -3.83 -25.03 12.17
N LYS A 2 -3.74 -23.89 12.88
CA LYS A 2 -4.35 -22.65 12.38
C LYS A 2 -3.43 -22.11 11.28
N GLU A 3 -3.88 -22.14 10.04
CA GLU A 3 -3.15 -21.55 8.91
C GLU A 3 -3.09 -20.04 9.13
N THR A 4 -1.90 -19.51 9.34
CA THR A 4 -1.70 -18.05 9.46
C THR A 4 -1.71 -17.47 8.07
N VAL A 5 -2.74 -16.69 7.75
CA VAL A 5 -2.80 -15.90 6.53
C VAL A 5 -1.95 -14.64 6.72
N TRP A 6 -0.98 -14.45 5.83
CA TRP A 6 -0.14 -13.25 5.83
C TRP A 6 -0.43 -12.40 4.60
N GLY A 7 -0.51 -11.09 4.79
CA GLY A 7 -0.51 -10.10 3.71
C GLY A 7 0.86 -9.44 3.63
N SER A 8 1.37 -9.12 2.45
CA SER A 8 2.53 -8.24 2.28
C SER A 8 2.22 -7.19 1.23
N LEU A 9 2.77 -5.99 1.36
CA LEU A 9 2.50 -4.89 0.43
C LEU A 9 3.77 -4.10 0.13
N ASN A 10 3.83 -3.54 -1.07
CA ASN A 10 4.93 -2.66 -1.47
C ASN A 10 4.47 -1.60 -2.48
N GLY A 11 5.16 -0.48 -2.51
CA GLY A 11 5.06 0.55 -3.53
C GLY A 11 6.38 0.72 -4.27
N SER A 12 6.31 0.91 -5.58
CA SER A 12 7.47 1.14 -6.43
C SER A 12 7.31 2.42 -7.22
N LYS A 13 8.42 3.10 -7.50
CA LYS A 13 8.48 4.24 -8.42
C LYS A 13 9.58 4.01 -9.44
N THR A 14 9.21 4.13 -10.71
CA THR A 14 10.11 4.01 -11.87
C THR A 14 9.98 5.25 -12.73
N GLU A 15 10.77 5.35 -13.81
CA GLU A 15 10.62 6.41 -14.81
C GLU A 15 9.26 6.37 -15.52
N LYS A 16 8.63 5.19 -15.60
CA LYS A 16 7.34 4.97 -16.28
C LYS A 16 6.11 5.18 -15.38
N GLY A 17 6.33 5.42 -14.09
CA GLY A 17 5.27 5.76 -13.15
C GLY A 17 5.41 5.12 -11.78
N VAL A 18 4.28 5.08 -11.06
CA VAL A 18 4.19 4.59 -9.69
C VAL A 18 3.34 3.33 -9.67
N GLY A 19 3.79 2.30 -8.99
CA GLY A 19 3.10 1.03 -8.85
C GLY A 19 2.89 0.67 -7.39
N THR A 20 1.85 -0.10 -7.14
CA THR A 20 1.55 -0.67 -5.83
C THR A 20 1.12 -2.12 -5.98
N ALA A 21 1.44 -2.94 -5.00
CA ALA A 21 0.97 -4.31 -4.94
C ALA A 21 0.76 -4.78 -3.50
N PHE A 22 -0.12 -5.76 -3.34
CA PHE A 22 -0.13 -6.61 -2.15
C PHE A 22 -0.40 -8.06 -2.52
N CYS A 23 0.19 -8.97 -1.75
CA CYS A 23 -0.04 -10.40 -1.86
C CYS A 23 -0.61 -10.94 -0.56
N VAL A 24 -1.39 -12.01 -0.66
CA VAL A 24 -1.85 -12.80 0.48
C VAL A 24 -1.35 -14.22 0.30
N GLY A 25 -0.70 -14.75 1.33
CA GLY A 25 -0.25 -16.13 1.38
C GLY A 25 -0.92 -16.94 2.48
N SER A 26 -1.04 -18.25 2.24
CA SER A 26 -1.35 -19.26 3.26
C SER A 26 -0.28 -20.34 3.20
N GLY A 27 0.43 -20.54 4.31
CA GLY A 27 1.62 -21.40 4.34
C GLY A 27 2.70 -20.90 3.39
N GLN A 28 3.18 -21.77 2.49
CA GLN A 28 4.20 -21.47 1.48
C GLN A 28 3.63 -20.96 0.14
N ASN A 29 2.29 -20.86 0.02
CA ASN A 29 1.64 -20.53 -1.25
C ASN A 29 1.07 -19.11 -1.22
N ILE A 30 1.22 -18.38 -2.32
CA ILE A 30 0.48 -17.14 -2.56
C ILE A 30 -0.90 -17.52 -3.10
N VAL A 31 -1.95 -17.14 -2.38
CA VAL A 31 -3.34 -17.47 -2.72
C VAL A 31 -4.08 -16.30 -3.40
N TYR A 32 -3.57 -15.08 -3.22
CA TYR A 32 -4.14 -13.89 -3.84
C TYR A 32 -3.06 -12.84 -4.11
N LYS A 33 -3.18 -12.15 -5.24
CA LYS A 33 -2.31 -11.04 -5.67
C LYS A 33 -3.18 -9.89 -6.16
N TRP A 34 -2.79 -8.68 -5.78
CA TRP A 34 -3.36 -7.46 -6.32
C TRP A 34 -2.24 -6.48 -6.62
N LEU A 35 -2.38 -5.79 -7.75
CA LEU A 35 -1.44 -4.77 -8.18
C LEU A 35 -2.18 -3.68 -8.95
N ALA A 36 -1.68 -2.45 -8.84
CA ALA A 36 -2.24 -1.31 -9.53
C ALA A 36 -1.19 -0.27 -9.90
N LYS A 37 -1.39 0.36 -11.06
CA LYS A 37 -0.64 1.55 -11.46
C LYS A 37 -1.27 2.79 -10.84
N LEU A 38 -0.46 3.72 -10.39
CA LEU A 38 -0.83 5.06 -9.94
C LEU A 38 -0.28 6.09 -10.92
N GLN A 39 -0.74 7.33 -10.79
CA GLN A 39 -0.26 8.44 -11.61
C GLN A 39 1.18 8.79 -11.22
N ASP A 40 1.97 9.30 -12.17
CA ASP A 40 3.40 9.56 -11.99
C ASP A 40 3.71 10.59 -10.89
N TYR A 41 2.75 11.48 -10.64
CA TYR A 41 2.80 12.48 -9.59
C TYR A 41 2.56 11.91 -8.18
N ASN A 42 2.09 10.66 -8.05
CA ASN A 42 1.92 10.02 -6.76
C ASN A 42 3.28 9.65 -6.14
N THR A 43 3.26 9.39 -4.83
CA THR A 43 4.44 8.96 -4.07
C THR A 43 4.36 7.49 -3.73
N VAL A 44 5.51 6.87 -3.46
CA VAL A 44 5.60 5.49 -2.93
C VAL A 44 4.78 5.34 -1.64
N PHE A 45 4.80 6.35 -0.76
CA PHE A 45 3.95 6.37 0.43
C PHE A 45 2.45 6.30 0.11
N GLN A 46 1.96 7.02 -0.90
CA GLN A 46 0.55 6.92 -1.32
C GLN A 46 0.24 5.53 -1.91
N ALA A 47 1.17 4.98 -2.68
CA ALA A 47 1.06 3.65 -3.28
C ALA A 47 0.92 2.56 -2.20
N GLU A 48 1.79 2.55 -1.20
CA GLU A 48 1.75 1.58 -0.10
C GLU A 48 0.55 1.78 0.83
N LEU A 49 0.18 3.04 1.13
CA LEU A 49 -1.00 3.29 1.96
C LEU A 49 -2.28 2.82 1.24
N LEU A 50 -2.34 2.93 -0.09
CA LEU A 50 -3.42 2.36 -0.89
C LEU A 50 -3.39 0.83 -0.84
N ALA A 51 -2.22 0.21 -0.98
CA ALA A 51 -2.07 -1.23 -0.83
C ALA A 51 -2.59 -1.70 0.51
N LEU A 52 -2.24 -0.98 1.59
CA LEU A 52 -2.65 -1.30 2.94
C LEU A 52 -4.16 -1.19 3.13
N LYS A 53 -4.77 -0.18 2.52
CA LYS A 53 -6.22 -0.03 2.49
C LYS A 53 -6.88 -1.22 1.82
N HIS A 54 -6.40 -1.61 0.63
CA HIS A 54 -6.96 -2.76 -0.09
C HIS A 54 -6.71 -4.10 0.63
N ALA A 55 -5.53 -4.29 1.22
CA ALA A 55 -5.22 -5.46 2.03
C ALA A 55 -6.11 -5.53 3.28
N THR A 56 -6.38 -4.40 3.92
CA THR A 56 -7.30 -4.32 5.07
C THR A 56 -8.71 -4.65 4.65
N ASP A 57 -9.23 -4.04 3.58
CA ASP A 57 -10.57 -4.32 3.06
C ASP A 57 -10.74 -5.80 2.68
N HIS A 58 -9.73 -6.37 2.01
CA HIS A 58 -9.72 -7.79 1.68
C HIS A 58 -9.70 -8.66 2.94
N ALA A 59 -8.87 -8.33 3.94
CA ALA A 59 -8.84 -9.06 5.20
C ALA A 59 -10.17 -8.98 5.96
N THR A 60 -10.91 -7.87 5.88
CA THR A 60 -12.24 -7.75 6.50
C THR A 60 -13.32 -8.61 5.83
N SER A 61 -13.14 -9.01 4.57
CA SER A 61 -14.08 -9.88 3.86
C SER A 61 -13.79 -11.38 4.05
N LEU A 62 -12.63 -11.71 4.64
CA LEU A 62 -12.26 -13.09 4.97
C LEU A 62 -12.95 -13.55 6.27
N PRO A 63 -13.08 -14.88 6.49
CA PRO A 63 -13.56 -15.42 7.76
C PRO A 63 -12.73 -14.88 8.93
N HIS A 64 -13.31 -14.85 10.15
CA HIS A 64 -12.67 -14.38 11.40
C HIS A 64 -11.50 -15.27 11.88
N GLN A 65 -10.51 -15.48 11.02
CA GLN A 65 -9.23 -16.09 11.32
C GLN A 65 -8.20 -14.98 11.60
N PRO A 66 -7.18 -15.24 12.43
CA PRO A 66 -6.11 -14.28 12.63
C PRO A 66 -5.36 -14.00 11.32
N ILE A 67 -5.31 -12.75 10.90
CA ILE A 67 -4.61 -12.29 9.69
C ILE A 67 -3.54 -11.29 10.11
N THR A 68 -2.32 -11.46 9.59
CA THR A 68 -1.24 -10.49 9.82
C THR A 68 -0.82 -9.84 8.49
N ILE A 69 -0.99 -8.53 8.38
CA ILE A 69 -0.50 -7.74 7.26
C ILE A 69 0.90 -7.22 7.62
N LEU A 70 1.89 -7.65 6.83
CA LEU A 70 3.28 -7.27 6.91
C LEU A 70 3.51 -6.02 6.05
N VAL A 71 4.13 -5.03 6.65
CA VAL A 71 4.42 -3.73 6.00
C VAL A 71 5.86 -3.36 6.28
N ASP A 72 6.61 -3.02 5.24
CA ASP A 72 8.02 -2.65 5.36
C ASP A 72 8.24 -1.14 5.60
N ASN A 73 7.27 -0.31 5.20
CA ASN A 73 7.29 1.11 5.48
C ASN A 73 6.68 1.47 6.84
N GLN A 74 7.55 1.89 7.75
CA GLN A 74 7.19 2.34 9.08
C GLN A 74 6.23 3.55 9.07
N ALA A 75 6.35 4.45 8.10
CA ALA A 75 5.45 5.61 7.99
C ALA A 75 4.01 5.19 7.69
N SER A 76 3.82 4.16 6.86
CA SER A 76 2.49 3.61 6.53
C SER A 76 1.84 2.97 7.75
N VAL A 77 2.62 2.23 8.56
CA VAL A 77 2.17 1.65 9.84
C VAL A 77 1.78 2.75 10.84
N GLN A 78 2.63 3.76 11.02
CA GLN A 78 2.35 4.88 11.92
C GLN A 78 1.11 5.67 11.50
N ALA A 79 0.92 5.88 10.19
CA ALA A 79 -0.26 6.56 9.66
C ALA A 79 -1.54 5.75 9.95
N ALA A 80 -1.51 4.44 9.71
CA ALA A 80 -2.63 3.53 9.97
C ALA A 80 -2.97 3.38 11.47
N ALA A 81 -1.99 3.54 12.35
CA ALA A 81 -2.20 3.53 13.79
C ALA A 81 -2.77 4.85 14.35
N ASN A 82 -2.79 5.93 13.56
CA ASN A 82 -3.20 7.25 14.03
C ASN A 82 -4.67 7.56 13.68
N PRO A 83 -5.62 7.50 14.63
CA PRO A 83 -7.03 7.80 14.37
C PRO A 83 -7.28 9.28 14.01
N ARG A 84 -6.32 10.17 14.31
CA ARG A 84 -6.35 11.61 13.99
C ARG A 84 -5.50 11.95 12.77
N SER A 85 -5.15 10.97 11.94
CA SER A 85 -4.42 11.22 10.70
C SER A 85 -5.18 12.20 9.80
N ILE A 86 -4.44 13.17 9.25
CA ILE A 86 -4.95 14.12 8.24
C ILE A 86 -5.31 13.35 6.96
N ASN A 87 -4.58 12.26 6.69
CA ASN A 87 -4.85 11.40 5.54
C ASN A 87 -6.13 10.59 5.77
N THR A 88 -7.12 10.76 4.90
CA THR A 88 -8.43 10.11 4.99
C THR A 88 -8.31 8.59 4.87
N THR A 89 -7.47 8.09 3.97
CA THR A 89 -7.21 6.66 3.76
C THR A 89 -6.61 6.02 5.01
N ALA A 90 -5.63 6.68 5.64
CA ALA A 90 -5.04 6.21 6.90
C ALA A 90 -6.08 6.11 8.02
N ARG A 91 -7.00 7.07 8.10
CA ARG A 91 -8.07 7.06 9.11
C ARG A 91 -9.11 5.96 8.85
N GLU A 92 -9.42 5.66 7.59
CA GLU A 92 -10.28 4.53 7.22
C GLU A 92 -9.64 3.20 7.63
N ILE A 93 -8.36 3.00 7.32
CA ILE A 93 -7.60 1.82 7.77
C ILE A 93 -7.66 1.71 9.30
N CYS A 94 -7.36 2.79 10.02
CA CYS A 94 -7.39 2.80 11.48
C CYS A 94 -8.75 2.34 12.04
N LYS A 95 -9.85 2.87 11.49
CA LYS A 95 -11.21 2.46 11.88
C LYS A 95 -11.46 0.97 11.62
N SER A 96 -11.10 0.48 10.43
CA SER A 96 -11.26 -0.93 10.07
C SER A 96 -10.50 -1.85 11.01
N LEU A 97 -9.26 -1.49 11.41
CA LEU A 97 -8.46 -2.25 12.37
C LEU A 97 -9.07 -2.28 13.78
N ILE A 98 -9.63 -1.15 14.24
CA ILE A 98 -10.30 -1.07 15.54
C ILE A 98 -11.54 -1.96 15.58
N THR A 99 -12.32 -1.99 14.50
CA THR A 99 -13.51 -2.84 14.37
C THR A 99 -13.15 -4.32 14.24
N ASN A 100 -12.05 -4.65 13.54
CA ASN A 100 -11.68 -6.01 13.18
C ASN A 100 -10.43 -6.48 13.95
N LYS A 101 -10.61 -6.85 15.23
CA LYS A 101 -9.53 -7.25 16.15
C LYS A 101 -8.71 -8.48 15.73
N HIS A 102 -9.17 -9.24 14.75
CA HIS A 102 -8.47 -10.41 14.20
C HIS A 102 -7.43 -10.03 13.13
N ILE A 103 -7.41 -8.77 12.69
CA ILE A 103 -6.44 -8.24 11.72
C ILE A 103 -5.35 -7.51 12.49
N HIS A 104 -4.11 -7.90 12.26
CA HIS A 104 -2.93 -7.29 12.85
C HIS A 104 -2.04 -6.70 11.77
N ILE A 105 -1.47 -5.52 12.03
CA ILE A 105 -0.40 -4.96 11.20
C ILE A 105 0.92 -5.17 11.94
N SER A 106 1.88 -5.77 11.26
CA SER A 106 3.25 -5.91 11.76
C SER A 106 4.22 -5.21 10.83
N TRP A 107 5.08 -4.39 11.40
CA TRP A 107 6.20 -3.82 10.67
C TRP A 107 7.28 -4.88 10.50
N ILE A 108 7.75 -5.06 9.27
CA ILE A 108 8.91 -5.90 8.96
C ILE A 108 10.03 -5.05 8.41
N LYS A 109 11.27 -5.52 8.58
CA LYS A 109 12.40 -4.86 7.94
C LYS A 109 12.44 -5.27 6.47
N ALA A 110 12.48 -4.29 5.58
CA ALA A 110 12.67 -4.53 4.15
C ALA A 110 13.90 -5.42 3.89
N ARG A 111 13.79 -6.35 2.92
CA ARG A 111 14.89 -7.16 2.36
C ARG A 111 15.50 -8.24 3.26
N VAL A 112 14.77 -8.77 4.23
CA VAL A 112 15.25 -9.92 5.04
C VAL A 112 14.25 -11.08 5.00
N GLY A 113 14.51 -12.06 4.13
CA GLY A 113 14.16 -13.48 4.34
C GLY A 113 12.68 -13.90 4.31
N TYR A 114 11.79 -13.10 3.72
CA TYR A 114 10.39 -13.48 3.51
C TYR A 114 10.09 -13.60 2.00
N ASP A 115 9.87 -14.83 1.52
CA ASP A 115 9.61 -15.12 0.09
C ASP A 115 8.45 -14.30 -0.49
N GLY A 116 7.44 -13.98 0.34
CA GLY A 116 6.32 -13.13 -0.05
C GLY A 116 6.67 -11.68 -0.34
N ASN A 117 7.76 -11.17 0.23
CA ASN A 117 8.18 -9.79 0.04
C ASN A 117 8.78 -9.57 -1.34
N GLU A 118 9.65 -10.47 -1.81
CA GLU A 118 10.29 -10.36 -3.13
C GLU A 118 9.26 -10.41 -4.26
N GLU A 119 8.27 -11.29 -4.14
CA GLU A 119 7.15 -11.38 -5.07
C GLU A 119 6.33 -10.07 -5.12
N THR A 120 6.08 -9.48 -3.96
CA THR A 120 5.30 -8.22 -3.88
C THR A 120 6.08 -7.03 -4.43
N ASP A 121 7.40 -6.98 -4.20
CA ASP A 121 8.30 -5.98 -4.80
C ASP A 121 8.30 -6.09 -6.32
N GLY A 122 8.38 -7.32 -6.85
CA GLY A 122 8.30 -7.61 -8.28
C GLY A 122 6.99 -7.13 -8.89
N LEU A 123 5.86 -7.42 -8.24
CA LEU A 123 4.53 -6.99 -8.70
C LEU A 123 4.33 -5.47 -8.64
N ALA A 124 4.84 -4.81 -7.60
CA ALA A 124 4.76 -3.35 -7.51
C ALA A 124 5.56 -2.69 -8.63
N LYS A 125 6.72 -3.25 -8.98
CA LYS A 125 7.53 -2.80 -10.12
C LYS A 125 6.83 -3.07 -11.45
N GLU A 126 6.29 -4.27 -11.65
CA GLU A 126 5.49 -4.61 -12.83
C GLU A 126 4.34 -3.62 -13.02
N ALA A 127 3.62 -3.30 -11.94
CA ALA A 127 2.52 -2.35 -11.98
C ALA A 127 2.99 -0.95 -12.42
N ALA A 128 4.13 -0.48 -11.91
CA ALA A 128 4.71 0.81 -12.26
C ALA A 128 5.09 0.90 -13.74
N GLU A 129 5.65 -0.19 -14.29
CA GLU A 129 6.14 -0.27 -15.67
C GLU A 129 5.06 -0.62 -16.68
N SER A 130 3.91 -1.12 -16.23
CA SER A 130 2.80 -1.54 -17.09
C SER A 130 2.11 -0.37 -17.80
N ASP A 131 1.46 -0.66 -18.93
CA ASP A 131 0.59 0.27 -19.65
C ASP A 131 -0.85 0.28 -19.11
N ARG A 132 -1.07 -0.24 -17.89
CA ARG A 132 -2.40 -0.27 -17.26
C ARG A 132 -2.90 1.15 -16.99
N ASN A 133 -4.21 1.35 -17.11
CA ASN A 133 -4.83 2.61 -16.72
C ASN A 133 -4.57 2.91 -15.23
N PRO A 134 -3.98 4.06 -14.87
CA PRO A 134 -3.68 4.35 -13.48
C PRO A 134 -4.95 4.55 -12.64
N LEU A 135 -4.94 4.05 -11.42
CA LEU A 135 -5.98 4.32 -10.43
C LEU A 135 -5.99 5.81 -10.07
N SER A 136 -7.19 6.35 -9.94
CA SER A 136 -7.39 7.74 -9.55
C SER A 136 -7.13 7.90 -8.05
N VAL A 137 -5.91 8.33 -7.71
CA VAL A 137 -5.50 8.70 -6.35
C VAL A 137 -5.20 10.19 -6.32
N LYS A 138 -5.72 10.90 -5.32
CA LYS A 138 -5.52 12.35 -5.18
C LYS A 138 -4.04 12.72 -5.26
N ALA A 139 -3.72 13.77 -6.01
CA ALA A 139 -2.36 14.28 -6.10
C ALA A 139 -1.85 14.71 -4.71
N PRO A 140 -0.57 14.47 -4.38
CA PRO A 140 -0.01 14.91 -3.13
C PRO A 140 0.07 16.45 -3.10
N ILE A 141 -0.12 17.05 -1.92
CA ILE A 141 -0.10 18.52 -1.73
C ILE A 141 1.22 19.12 -2.21
N SER A 142 2.33 18.40 -2.02
CA SER A 142 3.66 18.80 -2.51
C SER A 142 3.70 18.97 -4.03
N PHE A 143 3.08 18.06 -4.77
CA PHE A 143 2.99 18.14 -6.23
C PHE A 143 2.15 19.35 -6.66
N LEU A 144 0.98 19.55 -6.06
CA LEU A 144 0.13 20.70 -6.36
C LEU A 144 0.86 22.02 -6.11
N LYS A 145 1.55 22.16 -4.97
CA LYS A 145 2.38 23.34 -4.65
C LYS A 145 3.46 23.57 -5.70
N SER A 146 4.13 22.52 -6.17
CA SER A 146 5.15 22.61 -7.21
C SER A 146 4.57 23.10 -8.54
N VAL A 147 3.40 22.60 -8.94
CA VAL A 147 2.73 23.01 -10.18
C VAL A 147 2.32 24.49 -10.11
N PHE A 148 1.72 24.92 -9.00
CA PHE A 148 1.36 26.32 -8.81
C PHE A 148 2.58 27.23 -8.86
N LYS A 149 3.67 26.87 -8.16
CA LYS A 149 4.91 27.64 -8.19
C LYS A 149 5.48 27.77 -9.62
N LYS A 150 5.48 26.68 -10.39
CA LYS A 150 6.00 26.66 -11.76
C LYS A 150 5.19 27.58 -12.68
N LYS A 151 3.85 27.51 -12.63
CA LYS A 151 2.97 28.40 -13.41
C LYS A 151 3.20 29.87 -13.05
N MET A 152 3.31 30.19 -11.76
CA MET A 152 3.56 31.57 -11.31
C MET A 152 4.90 32.14 -11.79
N THR A 153 5.90 31.29 -12.04
CA THR A 153 7.20 31.70 -12.59
C THR A 153 7.25 31.72 -14.12
N GLU A 154 6.30 31.06 -14.80
CA GLU A 154 6.20 31.06 -16.27
C GLU A 154 5.42 32.29 -16.79
N ASP A 155 4.53 32.84 -15.96
CA ASP A 155 3.73 34.04 -16.26
C ASP A 155 4.48 35.37 -15.99
N TRP A 156 5.81 35.33 -15.79
CA TRP A 156 6.67 36.49 -15.50
C TRP A 156 7.73 36.70 -16.57
#